data_AF-A0A350V4D9-F1
#
_entry.id   AF-A0A350V4D9-F1
#
_cell.length_a   1.000
_cell.length_b   1.000
_cell.length_c   1.000
_cell.angle_alpha   90.00
_cell.angle_beta   90.00
_cell.angle_gamma   90.00
#
_symmetry.space_group_name_H-M   'P 1'
#
loop_
_entity.id
_entity.type
_entity.pdbx_description
1 polymer ?
#
loop_
_entity_poly.entity_id
_entity_poly.type
_entity_poly.pdbx_seq_one_letter_code
_entity_poly.pdbx_strand_id
1 'polypeptide(L)'
;MAERKTFKSRRAFLNYKLHAYSIAICGDKSVLEQAVYEKLKERGLSHQDITSCSVLQLTDEEAEAVHTDLNDTNKRVQANVNKAHEYTGQNQDMTYKQRNLIIKLTKYNWKWTPEATFSYLLETLPHIRQRLNSFEIQKSKLKPLYSQMTSEDADKVIKRLTQLEKNNKQINERNI
;
A
#
# COMPACT_ATOMS: atom_id res chain seq x y z
N MET A 1 10.01 -8.13 11.21
CA MET A 1 9.74 -7.18 12.31
C MET A 1 10.46 -5.89 11.97
N ALA A 2 9.76 -4.76 11.79
CA ALA A 2 10.43 -3.49 11.54
C ALA A 2 10.99 -2.96 12.87
N GLU A 3 12.30 -2.76 12.95
CA GLU A 3 12.95 -2.15 14.12
C GLU A 3 12.33 -0.77 14.39
N ARG A 4 11.82 -0.56 15.60
CA ARG A 4 11.40 0.77 16.05
C ARG A 4 12.68 1.58 16.26
N LYS A 5 13.00 2.48 15.33
CA LYS A 5 14.08 3.45 15.50
C LYS A 5 13.80 4.31 16.75
N THR A 6 14.62 4.14 17.78
CA THR A 6 14.65 5.01 18.95
C THR A 6 15.55 6.21 18.65
N PHE A 7 15.00 7.43 18.70
CA PHE A 7 15.75 8.66 18.46
C PHE A 7 16.31 9.23 19.75
N LYS A 8 17.55 9.75 19.72
CA LYS A 8 18.24 10.31 20.89
C LYS A 8 17.65 11.64 21.37
N SER A 9 16.99 12.40 20.49
CA SER A 9 16.36 13.67 20.81
C SER A 9 15.23 14.00 19.83
N ARG A 10 14.37 14.96 20.18
CA ARG A 10 13.33 15.48 19.27
C ARG A 10 13.95 16.03 18.00
N ARG A 11 15.07 16.75 18.11
CA ARG A 11 15.77 17.28 16.94
C ARG A 11 16.31 16.20 16.01
N ALA A 12 16.86 15.12 16.55
CA ALA A 12 17.31 13.98 15.74
C ALA A 12 16.14 13.31 15.01
N PHE A 13 14.97 13.22 15.65
CA PHE A 13 13.74 12.76 15.02
C PHE A 13 13.30 13.68 13.86
N LEU A 14 13.27 15.00 14.08
CA LEU A 14 12.88 15.97 13.07
C LEU A 14 13.81 15.93 11.86
N ASN A 15 15.13 16.00 12.06
CA ASN A 15 16.10 15.94 10.96
C ASN A 15 15.91 14.66 10.12
N TYR A 16 15.71 13.52 10.77
CA TYR A 16 15.44 12.26 10.08
C TYR A 16 14.15 12.32 9.25
N LYS A 17 13.07 12.86 9.84
CA LYS A 17 11.76 12.95 9.19
C LYS A 17 11.76 13.92 8.02
N LEU A 18 12.39 15.07 8.16
CA LEU A 18 12.56 16.06 7.11
C LEU A 18 13.21 15.46 5.87
N HIS A 19 14.32 14.72 6.05
CA HIS A 19 14.95 13.99 4.94
C HIS A 19 14.03 12.93 4.35
N ALA A 20 13.35 12.14 5.19
CA ALA A 20 12.43 11.11 4.71
C ALA A 20 11.27 11.69 3.89
N TYR A 21 10.72 12.85 4.28
CA TYR A 21 9.66 13.52 3.54
C TYR A 21 10.13 14.05 2.19
N SER A 22 11.32 14.66 2.13
CA SER A 22 11.88 15.12 0.85
C SER A 22 12.01 13.98 -0.16
N ILE A 23 12.61 12.85 0.27
CA ILE A 23 12.74 11.67 -0.57
C ILE A 23 11.37 11.13 -1.00
N ALA A 24 10.39 11.13 -0.09
CA ALA A 24 9.04 10.66 -0.42
C ALA A 24 8.27 11.59 -1.39
N ILE A 25 8.59 12.88 -1.40
CA ILE A 25 7.93 13.89 -2.25
C ILE A 25 8.54 13.90 -3.66
N CYS A 26 9.88 13.98 -3.77
CA CYS A 26 10.56 14.23 -5.05
C CYS A 26 11.69 13.24 -5.36
N GLY A 27 11.97 12.27 -4.49
CA GLY A 27 13.03 11.27 -4.68
C GLY A 27 14.43 11.73 -4.26
N ASP A 28 14.61 13.01 -3.90
CA ASP A 28 15.89 13.59 -3.48
C ASP A 28 15.72 14.61 -2.34
N LYS A 29 16.78 15.40 -2.06
CA LYS A 29 16.81 16.39 -0.99
C LYS A 29 16.36 17.80 -1.40
N SER A 30 16.03 18.02 -2.67
CA SER A 30 15.81 19.36 -3.24
C SER A 30 14.71 20.16 -2.51
N VAL A 31 13.57 19.53 -2.22
CA VAL A 31 12.45 20.17 -1.53
C VAL A 31 12.83 20.57 -0.10
N LEU A 32 13.63 19.75 0.59
CA LEU A 32 14.15 20.09 1.91
C LEU A 32 15.18 21.21 1.86
N GLU A 33 16.11 21.17 0.90
CA GLU A 33 17.12 22.21 0.72
C GLU A 33 16.47 23.56 0.43
N GLN A 34 15.42 23.57 -0.40
CA GLN A 34 14.61 24.75 -0.67
C GLN A 34 13.91 25.27 0.60
N ALA A 35 13.29 24.40 1.39
CA ALA A 35 12.63 24.81 2.63
C ALA A 35 13.62 25.37 3.67
N VAL A 36 14.83 24.81 3.76
CA VAL A 36 15.91 25.35 4.60
C VAL A 36 16.33 26.72 4.09
N TYR A 37 16.55 26.86 2.78
CA TYR A 37 16.92 28.12 2.15
C TYR A 37 15.91 29.24 2.43
N GLU A 38 14.62 28.94 2.34
CA GLU A 38 13.56 29.91 2.63
C GLU A 38 13.60 30.39 4.08
N LYS A 39 13.83 29.50 5.05
CA LYS A 39 14.00 29.89 6.47
C LYS A 39 15.24 30.72 6.71
N LEU A 40 16.36 30.39 6.07
CA LEU A 40 17.57 31.20 6.17
C LEU A 40 17.37 32.59 5.54
N LYS A 41 16.63 32.68 4.43
CA LYS A 41 16.27 33.95 3.79
C LYS A 41 15.32 34.78 4.66
N GLU A 42 14.34 34.16 5.32
CA GLU A 42 13.43 34.84 6.28
C GLU A 42 14.21 35.49 7.44
N ARG A 43 15.36 34.94 7.83
CA ARG A 43 16.28 35.53 8.81
C ARG A 43 17.09 36.72 8.27
N GLY A 44 16.95 37.06 6.99
CA GLY A 44 17.69 38.14 6.33
C GLY A 44 19.09 37.74 5.84
N LEU A 45 19.42 36.44 5.78
CA LEU A 45 20.66 35.99 5.15
C LEU A 45 20.56 36.18 3.64
N SER A 46 21.61 36.77 3.05
CA SER A 46 21.67 36.92 1.59
C SER A 46 22.00 35.58 0.93
N HIS A 47 21.69 35.44 -0.35
CA HIS A 47 22.02 34.22 -1.11
C HIS A 47 23.53 33.93 -1.10
N GLN A 48 24.38 34.96 -1.02
CA GLN A 48 25.83 34.81 -0.99
C GLN A 48 26.35 34.27 0.36
N ASP A 49 25.59 34.47 1.44
CA ASP A 49 25.95 34.00 2.78
C ASP A 49 25.50 32.55 3.02
N ILE A 50 24.59 32.03 2.19
CA ILE A 50 24.09 30.65 2.29
C ILE A 50 24.99 29.73 1.48
N THR A 51 26.04 29.25 2.12
CA THR A 51 27.04 28.34 1.52
C THR A 51 26.56 26.89 1.42
N SER A 52 25.55 26.52 2.21
CA SER A 52 24.89 25.21 2.16
C SER A 52 23.49 25.29 2.78
N CYS A 53 22.58 24.42 2.34
CA CYS A 53 21.20 24.31 2.81
C CYS A 53 21.05 23.01 3.61
N SER A 54 21.44 23.04 4.88
CA SER A 54 21.40 21.90 5.79
C SER A 54 20.36 22.07 6.89
N VAL A 55 19.67 20.98 7.22
CA VAL A 55 18.74 20.95 8.38
C VAL A 55 19.43 21.27 9.69
N LEU A 56 20.76 21.23 9.79
CA LEU A 56 21.49 21.62 10.99
C LEU A 56 21.50 23.13 11.23
N GLN A 57 21.19 23.95 10.21
CA GLN A 57 21.18 25.41 10.33
C GLN A 57 19.84 25.98 10.84
N LEU A 58 18.79 25.16 10.86
CA LEU A 58 17.48 25.56 11.38
C LEU A 58 17.50 25.62 12.91
N THR A 59 16.74 26.55 13.49
CA THR A 59 16.40 26.46 14.93
C THR A 59 15.42 25.32 15.16
N ASP A 60 15.17 24.94 16.42
CA ASP A 60 14.20 23.89 16.74
C ASP A 60 12.77 24.26 16.34
N GLU A 61 12.41 25.54 16.50
CA GLU A 61 11.11 26.09 16.08
C GLU A 61 10.92 26.01 14.57
N GLU A 62 11.94 26.40 13.80
CA GLU A 62 11.89 26.31 12.34
C GLU A 62 11.87 24.87 11.84
N ALA A 63 12.61 23.96 12.48
CA ALA A 63 12.58 22.55 12.12
C ALA A 63 11.20 21.93 12.34
N GLU A 64 10.46 22.35 13.37
CA GLU A 64 9.06 21.95 13.57
C GLU A 64 8.11 22.57 12.54
N ALA A 65 8.30 23.84 12.18
CA ALA A 65 7.52 24.50 11.14
C ALA A 65 7.68 23.78 9.80
N VAL A 66 8.94 23.59 9.37
CA VAL A 66 9.27 22.86 8.12
C VAL A 66 8.77 21.42 8.18
N HIS A 67 8.84 20.77 9.35
CA HIS A 67 8.31 19.41 9.50
C HIS A 67 6.80 19.35 9.28
N THR A 68 6.06 20.34 9.78
CA THR A 68 4.61 20.43 9.58
C THR A 68 4.27 20.62 8.11
N ASP A 69 4.92 21.57 7.44
CA ASP A 69 4.70 21.89 6.03
C ASP A 69 5.03 20.71 5.10
N LEU A 70 6.18 20.07 5.31
CA LEU A 70 6.59 18.90 4.51
C LEU A 70 5.72 17.68 4.79
N ASN A 71 5.26 17.48 6.02
CA ASN A 71 4.35 16.39 6.34
C ASN A 71 3.02 16.54 5.60
N ASP A 72 2.46 17.75 5.55
CA ASP A 72 1.21 18.01 4.84
C ASP A 72 1.37 17.92 3.33
N THR A 73 2.49 18.42 2.80
CA THR A 73 2.86 18.23 1.39
C THR A 73 3.00 16.75 1.05
N ASN A 74 3.70 15.97 1.87
CA ASN A 74 3.85 14.53 1.68
C ASN A 74 2.50 13.81 1.72
N LYS A 75 1.59 14.14 2.65
CA LYS A 75 0.24 13.56 2.66
C LYS A 75 -0.52 13.84 1.36
N ARG A 76 -0.44 15.06 0.84
CA ARG A 76 -1.06 15.43 -0.44
C ARG A 76 -0.47 14.67 -1.61
N VAL A 77 0.87 14.58 -1.68
CA VAL A 77 1.56 13.83 -2.74
C VAL A 77 1.16 12.35 -2.68
N GLN A 78 1.15 11.73 -1.50
CA GLN A 78 0.74 10.35 -1.34
C GLN A 78 -0.72 10.11 -1.74
N ALA A 79 -1.63 11.03 -1.38
CA ALA A 79 -3.03 10.95 -1.83
C ALA A 79 -3.15 11.04 -3.36
N ASN A 80 -2.36 11.90 -4.00
CA ASN A 80 -2.35 12.03 -5.46
C ASN A 80 -1.72 10.81 -6.15
N VAL A 81 -0.65 10.26 -5.59
CA VAL A 81 -0.01 9.03 -6.07
C VAL A 81 -0.98 7.86 -5.97
N ASN A 82 -1.70 7.72 -4.86
CA ASN A 82 -2.74 6.68 -4.72
C ASN A 82 -3.85 6.83 -5.76
N LYS A 83 -4.36 8.05 -5.98
CA LYS A 83 -5.33 8.32 -7.06
C LYS A 83 -4.76 8.02 -8.45
N ALA A 84 -3.51 8.38 -8.70
CA ALA A 84 -2.84 8.06 -9.97
C ALA A 84 -2.71 6.55 -10.16
N HIS A 85 -2.44 5.78 -9.11
CA HIS A 85 -2.46 4.31 -9.15
C HIS A 85 -3.86 3.75 -9.46
N GLU A 86 -4.91 4.36 -8.91
CA GLU A 86 -6.31 4.02 -9.25
C GLU A 86 -6.59 4.27 -10.75
N TYR A 87 -6.17 5.41 -11.31
CA TYR A 87 -6.40 5.74 -12.72
C TYR A 87 -5.53 4.97 -13.71
N THR A 88 -4.29 4.62 -13.34
CA THR A 88 -3.34 3.90 -14.21
C THR A 88 -3.58 2.40 -14.24
N GLY A 89 -4.56 1.89 -13.47
CA GLY A 89 -4.92 0.48 -13.46
C GLY A 89 -3.83 -0.41 -12.88
N GLN A 90 -2.92 0.13 -12.05
CA GLN A 90 -2.17 -0.66 -11.08
C GLN A 90 -3.13 -1.09 -9.96
N ASN A 91 -4.15 -1.85 -10.34
CA ASN A 91 -4.91 -2.66 -9.43
C ASN A 91 -3.89 -3.56 -8.73
N GLN A 92 -3.56 -3.24 -7.48
CA GLN A 92 -2.57 -3.98 -6.72
C GLN A 92 -2.88 -5.46 -6.84
N ASP A 93 -1.89 -6.25 -7.27
CA ASP A 93 -2.00 -7.69 -7.32
C ASP A 93 -2.61 -8.20 -6.01
N MET A 94 -3.41 -9.26 -6.09
CA MET A 94 -3.97 -9.89 -4.90
C MET A 94 -2.86 -10.12 -3.84
N THR A 95 -3.08 -9.58 -2.64
CA THR A 95 -2.10 -9.67 -1.56
C THR A 95 -1.93 -11.12 -1.08
N TYR A 96 -0.78 -11.42 -0.47
CA TYR A 96 -0.52 -12.72 0.14
C TYR A 96 -1.58 -13.10 1.20
N LYS A 97 -2.06 -12.11 1.96
CA LYS A 97 -3.10 -12.32 2.97
C LYS A 97 -4.43 -12.72 2.35
N GLN A 98 -4.87 -12.03 1.29
CA GLN A 98 -6.11 -12.37 0.57
C GLN A 98 -6.02 -13.77 -0.05
N ARG A 99 -4.90 -14.10 -0.70
CA ARG A 99 -4.68 -15.45 -1.25
C ARG A 99 -4.80 -16.53 -0.17
N ASN A 100 -4.15 -16.34 0.97
CA ASN A 100 -4.21 -17.29 2.07
C ASN A 100 -5.61 -17.43 2.65
N LEU A 101 -6.39 -16.34 2.69
CA LEU A 101 -7.77 -16.39 3.15
C LEU A 101 -8.67 -17.19 2.20
N ILE A 102 -8.54 -17.00 0.89
CA ILE A 102 -9.24 -17.81 -0.12
C ILE A 102 -8.89 -19.28 0.05
N ILE A 103 -7.59 -19.61 0.13
CA ILE A 103 -7.13 -20.99 0.35
C ILE A 103 -7.69 -21.56 1.66
N LYS A 104 -7.73 -20.75 2.73
CA LYS A 104 -8.29 -21.19 4.00
C LYS A 104 -9.76 -21.55 3.90
N LEU A 105 -10.57 -20.68 3.30
CA LEU A 105 -12.00 -20.91 3.14
C LEU A 105 -12.28 -22.13 2.25
N THR A 106 -11.64 -22.22 1.09
CA THR A 106 -11.94 -23.30 0.13
C THR A 106 -11.30 -24.62 0.52
N LYS A 107 -9.99 -24.66 0.74
CA LYS A 107 -9.25 -25.90 1.00
C LYS A 107 -9.39 -26.40 2.44
N TYR A 108 -9.27 -25.53 3.44
CA TYR A 108 -9.22 -25.97 4.84
C TYR A 108 -10.60 -26.03 5.49
N ASN A 109 -11.45 -25.02 5.31
CA ASN A 109 -12.77 -25.02 5.92
C ASN A 109 -13.73 -25.96 5.17
N TRP A 110 -13.79 -25.87 3.84
CA TRP A 110 -14.77 -26.60 3.04
C TRP A 110 -14.22 -27.82 2.31
N LYS A 111 -12.92 -28.06 2.38
CA LYS A 111 -12.25 -29.22 1.75
C LYS A 111 -12.49 -29.33 0.24
N TRP A 112 -12.64 -28.20 -0.44
CA TRP A 112 -12.78 -28.17 -1.89
C TRP A 112 -11.54 -28.69 -2.59
N THR A 113 -11.74 -29.40 -3.69
CA THR A 113 -10.64 -29.77 -4.58
C THR A 113 -10.10 -28.53 -5.30
N PRO A 114 -8.87 -28.59 -5.84
CA PRO A 114 -8.33 -27.49 -6.64
C PRO A 114 -9.22 -27.13 -7.84
N GLU A 115 -9.85 -28.11 -8.48
CA GLU A 115 -10.75 -27.94 -9.63
C GLU A 115 -12.05 -27.23 -9.24
N ALA A 116 -12.62 -27.59 -8.08
CA ALA A 116 -13.80 -26.92 -7.54
C ALA A 116 -13.50 -25.46 -7.22
N THR A 117 -12.34 -25.21 -6.57
CA THR A 117 -11.88 -23.84 -6.29
C THR A 117 -11.65 -23.05 -7.59
N PHE A 118 -10.99 -23.65 -8.58
CA PHE A 118 -10.70 -23.00 -9.86
C PHE A 118 -11.99 -22.62 -10.60
N SER A 119 -12.94 -23.56 -10.68
CA SER A 119 -14.23 -23.35 -11.35
C SER A 119 -15.02 -22.24 -10.69
N TYR A 120 -15.11 -22.24 -9.36
CA TYR A 120 -15.81 -21.20 -8.60
C TYR A 120 -15.20 -19.81 -8.79
N LEU A 121 -13.87 -19.72 -8.82
CA LEU A 121 -13.17 -18.45 -9.06
C LEU A 121 -13.46 -17.91 -10.46
N LEU A 122 -13.46 -18.75 -11.50
CA LEU A 122 -13.81 -18.34 -12.85
C LEU A 122 -15.28 -17.98 -13.02
N GLU A 123 -16.18 -18.66 -12.29
CA GLU A 123 -17.60 -18.30 -12.26
C GLU A 123 -17.81 -16.92 -11.60
N THR A 124 -17.06 -16.64 -10.54
CA THR A 124 -17.12 -15.35 -9.84
C THR A 124 -16.46 -14.22 -10.64
N LEU A 125 -15.39 -14.53 -11.38
CA LEU A 125 -14.54 -13.58 -12.09
C LEU A 125 -14.31 -14.02 -13.54
N PRO A 126 -15.34 -13.94 -14.41
CA PRO A 126 -15.28 -14.49 -15.76
C PRO A 126 -14.24 -13.80 -16.65
N HIS A 127 -13.91 -12.53 -16.38
CA HIS A 127 -12.90 -11.77 -17.13
C HIS A 127 -11.49 -12.36 -17.01
N ILE A 128 -11.19 -13.09 -15.93
CA ILE A 128 -9.88 -13.73 -15.73
C ILE A 128 -9.67 -14.88 -16.73
N ARG A 129 -10.75 -15.52 -17.20
CA ARG A 129 -10.65 -16.62 -18.16
C ARG A 129 -9.94 -16.21 -19.46
N GLN A 130 -10.11 -14.96 -19.89
CA GLN A 130 -9.47 -14.43 -21.10
C GLN A 130 -7.96 -14.22 -20.93
N ARG A 131 -7.45 -14.21 -19.70
CA ARG A 131 -6.04 -13.99 -19.35
C ARG A 131 -5.27 -15.28 -19.10
N LEU A 132 -5.94 -16.44 -19.17
CA LEU A 132 -5.34 -17.76 -18.94
C LEU A 132 -5.22 -18.51 -20.26
N ASN A 133 -4.18 -19.33 -20.40
CA ASN A 133 -4.04 -20.19 -21.56
C ASN A 133 -4.89 -21.48 -21.42
N SER A 134 -5.20 -22.13 -22.54
CA SER A 134 -6.05 -23.33 -22.57
C SER A 134 -5.52 -24.47 -21.69
N PHE A 135 -4.19 -24.60 -21.59
CA PHE A 135 -3.54 -25.63 -20.77
C PHE A 135 -3.72 -25.38 -19.26
N GLU A 136 -3.61 -24.12 -18.82
CA GLU A 136 -3.85 -23.71 -17.43
C GLU A 136 -5.29 -23.96 -17.02
N ILE A 137 -6.23 -23.70 -17.92
CA ILE A 137 -7.66 -23.96 -17.72
C ILE A 137 -7.91 -25.46 -17.62
N GLN A 138 -7.42 -26.26 -18.57
CA GLN A 138 -7.61 -27.72 -18.58
C GLN A 138 -7.02 -28.40 -17.34
N LYS A 139 -5.91 -27.89 -16.80
CA LYS A 139 -5.26 -28.43 -15.60
C LYS A 139 -5.67 -27.72 -14.31
N SER A 140 -6.68 -26.85 -14.33
CA SER A 140 -7.18 -26.11 -13.15
C SER A 140 -6.05 -25.47 -12.33
N LYS A 141 -5.09 -24.83 -13.00
CA LYS A 141 -3.89 -24.30 -12.31
C LYS A 141 -4.22 -23.05 -11.50
N LEU A 142 -4.31 -23.21 -10.18
CA LEU A 142 -4.62 -22.12 -9.26
C LEU A 142 -3.53 -21.04 -9.18
N LYS A 143 -2.25 -21.39 -9.30
CA LYS A 143 -1.15 -20.43 -9.19
C LYS A 143 -1.20 -19.34 -10.28
N PRO A 144 -1.31 -19.68 -11.59
CA PRO A 144 -1.56 -18.72 -12.66
C PRO A 144 -2.84 -17.91 -12.46
N LEU A 145 -3.93 -18.55 -12.04
CA LEU A 145 -5.20 -17.85 -11.79
C LEU A 145 -5.04 -16.77 -10.71
N TYR A 146 -4.37 -17.09 -9.59
CA TYR A 146 -4.09 -16.14 -8.52
C TYR A 146 -3.16 -15.00 -8.92
N SER A 147 -2.29 -15.19 -9.92
CA SER A 147 -1.45 -14.09 -10.44
C SER A 147 -2.20 -13.15 -11.39
N GLN A 148 -3.37 -13.55 -11.90
CA GLN A 148 -4.19 -12.71 -12.77
C GLN A 148 -5.28 -11.93 -11.99
N MET A 149 -5.39 -12.20 -10.68
CA MET A 149 -6.36 -11.57 -9.79
C MET A 149 -5.82 -10.28 -9.20
N THR A 150 -6.64 -9.24 -9.27
CA THR A 150 -6.42 -8.00 -8.53
C THR A 150 -6.85 -8.13 -7.06
N SER A 151 -6.45 -7.19 -6.22
CA SER A 151 -6.94 -7.07 -4.84
C SER A 151 -8.47 -6.97 -4.79
N GLU A 152 -9.08 -6.19 -5.69
CA GLU A 152 -10.54 -6.05 -5.76
C GLU A 152 -11.25 -7.36 -6.15
N ASP A 153 -10.68 -8.08 -7.11
CA ASP A 153 -11.16 -9.40 -7.51
C ASP A 153 -11.12 -10.37 -6.34
N ALA A 154 -10.03 -10.35 -5.57
CA ALA A 154 -9.88 -11.17 -4.37
C ALA A 154 -10.90 -10.81 -3.29
N ASP A 155 -11.14 -9.52 -3.04
CA ASP A 155 -12.13 -9.07 -2.06
C ASP A 155 -13.56 -9.47 -2.45
N LYS A 156 -13.91 -9.38 -3.74
CA LYS A 156 -15.20 -9.88 -4.28
C LYS A 156 -15.38 -11.38 -4.00
N VAL A 157 -14.35 -12.17 -4.27
CA VAL A 157 -14.35 -13.61 -4.00
C VAL A 157 -14.50 -13.89 -2.51
N ILE A 158 -13.68 -13.26 -1.66
CA ILE A 158 -13.70 -13.45 -0.21
C ILE A 158 -15.10 -13.12 0.33
N LYS A 159 -15.70 -12.00 -0.09
CA LYS A 159 -17.04 -11.61 0.34
C LYS A 159 -18.09 -12.69 0.02
N ARG A 160 -18.06 -13.26 -1.19
CA ARG A 160 -18.98 -14.34 -1.56
C ARG A 160 -18.71 -15.62 -0.76
N LEU A 161 -17.45 -16.00 -0.58
CA LEU A 161 -17.07 -17.17 0.21
C LEU A 161 -17.52 -17.04 1.68
N THR A 162 -17.31 -15.88 2.29
CA THR A 162 -17.77 -15.61 3.66
C THR A 162 -19.30 -15.61 3.76
N GLN A 163 -20.02 -15.11 2.75
CA GLN A 163 -21.48 -15.16 2.75
C GLN A 163 -22.00 -16.61 2.66
N LEU A 164 -21.41 -17.44 1.80
CA LEU A 164 -21.71 -18.86 1.74
C LEU A 164 -21.43 -19.57 3.07
N GLU A 165 -20.34 -19.22 3.76
CA GLU A 165 -20.04 -19.77 5.09
C GLU A 165 -21.14 -19.44 6.10
N LYS A 166 -21.61 -18.18 6.12
CA LYS A 166 -22.70 -17.75 6.99
C LYS A 166 -24.00 -18.49 6.68
N ASN A 167 -24.34 -18.63 5.41
CA ASN A 167 -25.56 -19.33 4.99
C ASN A 167 -25.52 -20.81 5.41
N ASN A 168 -24.38 -21.49 5.22
CA ASN A 168 -24.23 -22.89 5.60
C ASN A 168 -24.30 -23.12 7.11
N LYS A 169 -23.76 -22.20 7.92
CA LYS A 169 -23.89 -22.24 9.39
C LYS A 169 -25.35 -22.10 9.83
N GLN A 170 -26.08 -21.14 9.26
CA GLN A 170 -27.50 -20.93 9.58
C GLN A 170 -28.38 -22.13 9.19
N ILE A 171 -28.06 -22.82 8.09
CA ILE A 171 -28.78 -24.03 7.68
C ILE A 171 -28.52 -25.16 8.67
N ASN A 172 -27.27 -25.35 9.10
CA ASN A 172 -26.93 -26.39 10.08
C ASN A 172 -27.56 -26.12 11.45
N GLU A 173 -27.64 -24.85 11.88
CA GLU A 173 -28.28 -24.45 13.14
C GLU A 173 -29.82 -24.62 13.12
N ARG A 174 -30.45 -24.60 11.94
CA ARG A 174 -31.90 -24.84 11.79
C ARG A 174 -32.28 -26.32 11.68
N ASN A 175 -31.31 -27.18 11.41
CA ASN A 175 -31.50 -28.61 11.24
C ASN A 175 -31.09 -29.43 12.50
N ILE A 176 -30.81 -28.73 13.61
CA ILE A 176 -30.60 -29.27 14.96
C ILE A 176 -31.81 -28.86 15.80
#